data_AF-V6HEM7-F1
#
_entry.id   AF-V6HEM7-F1
#
_cell.length_a   1.000
_cell.length_b   1.000
_cell.length_c   1.000
_cell.angle_alpha   90.00
_cell.angle_beta   90.00
_cell.angle_gamma   90.00
#
_symmetry.space_group_name_H-M   'P 1'
#
loop_
_entity.id
_entity.type
_entity.pdbx_description
1 polymer ?
#
loop_
_entity_poly.entity_id
_entity_poly.type
_entity_poly.pdbx_seq_one_letter_code
_entity_poly.pdbx_strand_id
1 'polypeptide(L)'
;MKVKPHQLIESPEFKKLVRARWTVSFILLSVLFINYYGFILTIAFKKDWLTERLGQFANYGLIVGALVIVVSWLLTIVYVYWANTSYDKDTEHLKGKLEKGSEI
;
A
#
# COMPACT_ATOMS: atom_id res chain seq x y z
N MET A 1 13.36 -21.27 -27.18
CA MET A 1 14.23 -20.07 -27.19
C MET A 1 14.40 -19.62 -25.75
N LYS A 2 15.59 -19.78 -25.16
CA LYS A 2 15.86 -19.47 -23.74
C LYS A 2 15.67 -17.97 -23.52
N VAL A 3 14.72 -17.55 -22.67
CA VAL A 3 14.52 -16.12 -22.39
C VAL A 3 15.55 -15.68 -21.35
N LYS A 4 16.51 -14.85 -21.75
CA LYS A 4 17.56 -14.38 -20.84
C LYS A 4 16.98 -13.33 -19.87
N PRO A 5 17.48 -13.21 -18.62
CA PRO A 5 16.97 -12.26 -17.63
C PRO A 5 16.85 -10.83 -18.15
N HIS A 6 17.84 -10.37 -18.91
CA HIS A 6 17.82 -9.03 -19.51
C HIS A 6 16.67 -8.81 -20.52
N GLN A 7 16.22 -9.85 -21.23
CA GLN A 7 15.10 -9.74 -22.17
C GLN A 7 13.74 -9.68 -21.45
N LEU A 8 13.62 -10.27 -20.26
CA LEU A 8 12.40 -10.19 -19.46
C LEU A 8 12.20 -8.82 -18.83
N ILE A 9 13.28 -8.19 -18.37
CA ILE A 9 13.21 -6.84 -17.79
C ILE A 9 12.77 -5.82 -18.86
N GLU A 10 13.14 -6.05 -20.12
CA GLU A 10 12.70 -5.23 -21.26
C GLU A 10 11.28 -5.54 -21.73
N SER A 11 10.72 -6.69 -21.34
CA SER A 11 9.42 -7.17 -21.79
C SER A 11 8.27 -6.23 -21.37
N PRO A 12 7.22 -6.09 -22.21
CA PRO A 12 6.04 -5.29 -21.85
C PRO A 12 5.33 -5.80 -20.60
N GLU A 13 5.32 -7.12 -20.39
CA GLU A 13 4.67 -7.78 -19.25
C GLU A 13 5.35 -7.39 -17.92
N PHE A 14 6.68 -7.44 -17.86
CA PHE A 14 7.43 -7.03 -16.67
C PHE A 14 7.27 -5.53 -16.39
N LYS A 15 7.33 -4.68 -17.42
CA LYS A 15 7.09 -3.24 -17.27
C LYS A 15 5.68 -2.93 -16.75
N LYS A 16 4.66 -3.69 -17.20
CA LYS A 16 3.29 -3.56 -16.72
C LYS A 16 3.17 -3.91 -15.22
N LEU A 17 3.85 -4.97 -14.78
CA LEU A 17 3.90 -5.36 -13.37
C LEU A 17 4.56 -4.30 -12.49
N VAL A 18 5.72 -3.82 -12.92
CA VAL A 18 6.44 -2.75 -12.20
C VAL A 18 5.56 -1.51 -12.11
N ARG A 19 4.90 -1.12 -13.21
CA ARG A 19 3.97 0.02 -13.21
C ARG A 19 2.80 -0.17 -12.25
N ALA A 20 2.15 -1.33 -12.28
CA ALA A 20 1.03 -1.64 -11.38
C ALA A 20 1.44 -1.54 -9.90
N ARG A 21 2.59 -2.13 -9.55
CA ARG A 21 3.16 -2.02 -8.20
C ARG A 21 3.44 -0.57 -7.81
N TRP A 22 4.08 0.20 -8.68
CA TRP A 22 4.36 1.61 -8.41
C TRP A 22 3.09 2.42 -8.22
N THR A 23 2.08 2.23 -9.06
CA THR A 23 0.80 2.95 -8.95
C THR A 23 0.11 2.64 -7.61
N VAL A 24 0.03 1.37 -7.22
CA VAL A 24 -0.61 0.99 -5.94
C VAL A 24 0.19 1.51 -4.76
N SER A 25 1.52 1.37 -4.77
CA SER A 25 2.37 1.91 -3.71
C SER A 25 2.21 3.43 -3.57
N PHE A 26 2.12 4.17 -4.68
CA PHE A 26 1.95 5.62 -4.64
C PHE A 26 0.58 6.01 -4.09
N ILE A 27 -0.48 5.32 -4.48
CA ILE A 27 -1.83 5.56 -3.94
C ILE A 27 -1.84 5.36 -2.43
N LEU A 28 -1.33 4.21 -1.96
CA LEU A 28 -1.27 3.91 -0.53
C LEU A 28 -0.40 4.91 0.24
N LEU A 29 0.74 5.31 -0.35
CA LEU A 29 1.60 6.35 0.22
C LEU A 29 0.88 7.70 0.33
N SER A 30 0.15 8.11 -0.70
CA SER A 30 -0.65 9.33 -0.67
C SER A 30 -1.73 9.27 0.42
N VAL A 31 -2.43 8.14 0.56
CA VAL A 31 -3.45 7.98 1.62
C VAL A 31 -2.80 7.99 3.00
N LEU A 32 -1.65 7.33 3.17
CA LEU A 32 -0.87 7.35 4.41
C LEU A 32 -0.46 8.79 4.78
N PHE A 33 0.01 9.57 3.81
CA PHE A 33 0.38 10.97 4.03
C PHE A 33 -0.81 11.83 4.43
N ILE A 34 -1.96 11.67 3.75
CA ILE A 34 -3.18 12.40 4.09
C ILE A 34 -3.63 12.03 5.51
N ASN A 35 -3.60 10.75 5.88
CA ASN A 35 -3.97 10.29 7.22
C ASN A 35 -3.04 10.88 8.29
N TYR A 36 -1.72 10.77 8.08
CA TYR A 36 -0.71 11.21 9.05
C TYR A 36 -0.65 12.73 9.18
N TYR A 37 -0.48 13.45 8.07
CA TYR A 37 -0.40 14.91 8.11
C TYR A 37 -1.76 15.54 8.43
N GLY A 38 -2.87 14.93 8.02
CA GLY A 38 -4.21 15.37 8.43
C GLY A 38 -4.36 15.36 9.94
N PHE A 39 -3.88 14.31 10.61
CA PHE A 39 -3.87 14.24 12.06
C PHE A 39 -2.96 15.29 12.69
N ILE A 40 -1.73 15.45 12.20
CA ILE A 40 -0.78 16.46 12.70
C ILE A 40 -1.35 17.87 12.56
N LEU A 41 -1.92 18.20 11.40
CA LEU A 41 -2.50 19.52 11.15
C LEU A 41 -3.71 19.75 12.08
N THR A 42 -4.51 18.72 12.35
CA THR A 42 -5.60 18.80 13.32
C THR A 42 -5.08 19.11 14.72
N ILE A 43 -3.99 18.47 15.15
CA ILE A 43 -3.33 18.78 16.43
C ILE A 43 -2.79 20.22 16.46
N ALA A 44 -2.16 20.65 15.37
CA ALA A 44 -1.52 21.96 15.29
C ALA A 44 -2.53 23.13 15.31
N PHE A 45 -3.64 23.01 14.60
CA PHE A 45 -4.59 24.11 14.40
C PHE A 45 -5.87 24.01 15.25
N LYS A 46 -6.26 22.81 15.71
CA LYS A 46 -7.56 22.54 16.35
C LYS A 46 -7.40 21.83 17.69
N LYS A 47 -6.39 22.23 18.48
CA LYS A 47 -6.07 21.60 19.78
C LYS A 47 -7.26 21.59 20.75
N ASP A 48 -8.00 22.69 20.86
CA ASP A 48 -9.13 22.80 21.79
C ASP A 48 -10.27 21.85 21.45
N TRP A 49 -10.48 21.57 20.17
CA TRP A 49 -11.47 20.59 19.72
C TRP A 49 -11.04 19.16 20.07
N LEU A 50 -9.75 18.84 20.00
CA LEU A 50 -9.25 17.51 20.37
C LEU A 50 -9.34 17.24 21.87
N THR A 51 -9.26 18.29 22.71
CA THR A 51 -9.36 18.16 24.17
C THR A 51 -10.81 18.18 24.67
N GLU A 52 -11.77 18.58 23.82
CA GLU A 52 -13.19 18.55 24.14
C GLU A 52 -13.64 17.12 24.47
N ARG A 53 -14.32 16.98 25.61
CA ARG A 53 -14.75 15.67 26.10
C ARG A 53 -15.92 15.15 25.26
N LEU A 54 -15.80 13.91 24.85
CA LEU A 54 -16.87 13.13 24.24
C LEU A 54 -17.39 12.16 25.31
N GLY A 55 -18.43 12.57 26.02
CA GLY A 55 -18.96 11.83 27.17
C GLY A 55 -18.07 11.91 28.41
N GLN A 56 -18.13 10.89 29.28
CA GLN A 56 -17.41 10.91 30.56
C GLN A 56 -15.95 10.45 30.46
N PHE A 57 -15.63 9.56 29.52
CA PHE A 57 -14.36 8.82 29.49
C PHE A 57 -13.48 9.10 28.27
N ALA A 58 -14.01 9.70 27.20
CA ALA A 58 -13.27 9.93 25.96
C ALA A 58 -13.22 11.42 25.59
N ASN A 59 -12.31 11.77 24.69
CA ASN A 59 -12.25 13.07 24.01
C ASN A 59 -12.08 12.83 22.51
N TYR A 60 -12.32 13.87 21.71
CA TYR A 60 -12.17 13.75 20.25
C TYR A 60 -10.75 13.36 19.84
N GLY A 61 -9.73 13.80 20.56
CA GLY A 61 -8.34 13.41 20.29
C GLY A 61 -8.10 11.90 20.35
N LEU A 62 -8.66 11.23 21.35
CA LEU A 62 -8.56 9.78 21.50
C LEU A 62 -9.25 9.06 20.33
N ILE A 63 -10.44 9.51 19.95
CA ILE A 63 -11.22 8.90 18.85
C ILE A 63 -10.50 9.10 17.51
N VAL A 64 -10.03 10.31 17.22
CA VAL A 64 -9.31 10.61 15.98
C VAL A 64 -7.98 9.87 15.93
N GLY A 65 -7.23 9.80 17.05
CA GLY A 65 -6.00 9.01 17.13
C GLY A 65 -6.25 7.52 16.90
N ALA A 66 -7.30 6.96 17.51
CA ALA A 66 -7.70 5.57 17.28
C ALA A 66 -8.08 5.33 15.80
N LEU A 67 -8.80 6.27 15.18
CA LEU A 67 -9.14 6.21 13.76
C LEU A 67 -7.89 6.15 12.87
N VAL A 68 -6.87 6.97 13.14
CA VAL A 68 -5.60 6.98 12.40
C VAL A 68 -4.91 5.61 12.48
N ILE A 69 -4.93 4.95 13.64
CA ILE A 69 -4.37 3.60 13.84
C ILE A 69 -5.15 2.58 13.01
N VAL A 70 -6.48 2.58 13.11
CA VAL A 70 -7.35 1.66 12.36
C VAL A 70 -7.14 1.82 10.86
N VAL A 71 -7.09 3.07 10.35
CA VAL A 71 -6.81 3.35 8.94
C VAL A 71 -5.44 2.81 8.53
N SER A 72 -4.42 2.96 9.38
CA SER A 72 -3.07 2.44 9.10
C SER A 72 -3.06 0.93 8.94
N TRP A 73 -3.74 0.20 9.83
CA TRP A 73 -3.89 -1.26 9.71
C TRP A 73 -4.66 -1.66 8.45
N LEU A 74 -5.75 -0.94 8.14
CA LEU A 74 -6.53 -1.20 6.92
C LEU A 74 -5.68 -1.01 5.66
N LEU A 75 -4.85 0.04 5.59
CA LEU A 75 -3.94 0.25 4.46
C LEU A 75 -2.96 -0.92 4.30
N THR A 76 -2.41 -1.43 5.41
CA THR A 76 -1.53 -2.61 5.38
C THR A 76 -2.27 -3.85 4.88
N ILE A 77 -3.48 -4.12 5.38
CA ILE A 77 -4.29 -5.28 4.97
C ILE A 77 -4.63 -5.18 3.48
N VAL A 78 -5.08 -4.01 3.02
CA VAL A 78 -5.40 -3.76 1.61
C VAL A 78 -4.19 -3.99 0.72
N TYR A 79 -3.02 -3.50 1.13
CA TYR A 79 -1.78 -3.73 0.40
C TYR A 79 -1.43 -5.21 0.29
N VAL A 80 -1.45 -5.93 1.41
CA VAL A 80 -1.12 -7.36 1.46
C VAL A 80 -2.10 -8.17 0.61
N TYR A 81 -3.40 -7.88 0.72
CA TYR A 81 -4.41 -8.55 -0.10
C TYR A 81 -4.18 -8.30 -1.60
N TRP A 82 -3.91 -7.07 -2.01
CA TRP A 82 -3.62 -6.74 -3.40
C TRP A 82 -2.33 -7.40 -3.91
N ALA A 83 -1.28 -7.40 -3.11
CA ALA A 83 0.01 -8.03 -3.45
C ALA A 83 -0.17 -9.54 -3.67
N ASN A 84 -0.83 -10.22 -2.72
CA ASN A 84 -1.04 -11.67 -2.78
C ASN A 84 -1.95 -12.08 -3.96
N THR A 85 -2.94 -11.25 -4.31
CA THR A 85 -3.94 -11.64 -5.31
C THR A 85 -3.58 -11.25 -6.74
N SER A 86 -2.94 -10.10 -6.94
CA SER A 86 -2.64 -9.56 -8.26
C SER A 86 -1.15 -9.69 -8.60
N TYR A 87 -0.28 -9.24 -7.71
CA TYR A 87 1.15 -9.15 -8.00
C TYR A 87 1.81 -10.54 -8.02
N ASP A 88 1.53 -11.38 -7.04
CA ASP A 88 2.15 -12.70 -6.95
C ASP A 88 1.74 -13.62 -8.11
N LYS A 89 0.46 -13.61 -8.53
CA LYS A 89 0.01 -14.37 -9.71
C LYS A 89 0.75 -13.99 -10.99
N ASP A 90 0.91 -12.70 -11.23
CA ASP A 90 1.57 -12.20 -12.43
C ASP A 90 3.08 -12.47 -12.41
N THR A 91 3.71 -12.43 -11.22
CA THR A 91 5.14 -12.79 -11.09
C THR A 91 5.39 -14.29 -11.22
N GLU A 92 4.49 -15.14 -10.73
CA GLU A 92 4.57 -16.60 -10.90
C GLU A 92 4.48 -17.00 -12.38
N HIS A 93 3.61 -16.33 -13.14
CA HIS A 93 3.53 -16.53 -14.59
C HIS A 93 4.85 -16.22 -15.32
N LEU A 94 5.53 -15.13 -14.93
CA LEU A 94 6.83 -14.76 -15.51
C LEU A 94 7.97 -15.70 -15.09
N LYS A 95 7.96 -16.19 -13.84
CA LYS A 95 8.91 -17.21 -13.38
C LYS A 95 8.74 -18.53 -14.14
N GLY A 96 7.50 -18.97 -14.37
CA GLY A 96 7.25 -20.17 -15.18
C GLY A 96 7.77 -20.07 -16.61
N LYS A 97 7.83 -18.87 -17.21
CA LYS A 97 8.45 -18.63 -18.53
C LYS A 97 9.98 -18.74 -18.50
N LEU A 98 10.60 -18.47 -17.35
CA LEU A 98 12.04 -18.68 -17.14
C LEU A 98 12.40 -20.17 -16.99
N GLU A 99 11.67 -20.89 -16.14
CA GLU A 99 11.95 -22.29 -15.79
C GLU A 99 11.65 -23.26 -16.93
N LYS A 100 10.52 -23.11 -17.63
CA LYS A 100 10.22 -23.92 -18.83
C LYS A 100 11.21 -23.69 -19.98
N GLY A 101 11.97 -22.60 -19.95
CA GLY A 101 13.06 -22.35 -20.87
C GLY A 101 14.39 -23.01 -20.49
N SER A 102 14.54 -23.53 -19.27
CA SER A 102 15.78 -24.13 -18.77
C SER A 102 15.80 -25.66 -18.75
N GLU A 103 14.64 -26.34 -18.84
CA GLU A 103 14.52 -27.81 -18.79
C GLU A 103 14.74 -28.53 -20.14
N ILE A 104 15.19 -27.83 -21.20
CA ILE A 104 15.61 -28.43 -22.49
C ILE A 104 16.95 -27.84 -22.97
#